data_AF-A0A3F3NR50-F1
#
_entry.id   AF-A0A3F3NR50-F1
#
_cell.length_a   1.000
_cell.length_b   1.000
_cell.length_c   1.000
_cell.angle_alpha   90.00
_cell.angle_beta   90.00
_cell.angle_gamma   90.00
#
_symmetry.space_group_name_H-M   'P 1'
#
loop_
_entity.id
_entity.type
_entity.pdbx_description
1 polymer ?
#
loop_
_entity_poly.entity_id
_entity_poly.type
_entity_poly.pdbx_seq_one_letter_code
_entity_poly.pdbx_strand_id
1 'polypeptide(L)'
;MIEWIEAAQNDLNNDKIILQDYILFMLTMHLGDRKSESYALQWQHIDFNNRRIILTQSQDRYGVIKSTKGNKNTIFNMPDLIYDLLVMWKKHQKAELDAVGLKQTENQRLFSYINRRGEVNQPVHIDYLNRRINAIRQRHPYLASLTPHKLRHIFGTLASLGGASMNSISKALTHSELKTTRIYVNAPDFIDSSVYDSFASVLERAKAKV
;
A
#
# COMPACT_ATOMS: atom_id res chain seq x y z
N MET A 1 -15.15 -4.75 4.83
CA MET A 1 -13.78 -4.91 4.26
C MET A 1 -13.66 -6.17 3.43
N ILE A 2 -14.16 -7.32 3.92
CA ILE A 2 -14.16 -8.56 3.14
C ILE A 2 -14.86 -8.38 1.80
N GLU A 3 -16.07 -7.81 1.79
CA GLU A 3 -16.80 -7.44 0.56
C GLU A 3 -15.98 -6.56 -0.40
N TRP A 4 -15.15 -5.65 0.13
CA TRP A 4 -14.28 -4.79 -0.68
C TRP A 4 -13.14 -5.58 -1.34
N ILE A 5 -12.55 -6.54 -0.62
CA ILE A 5 -11.49 -7.43 -1.14
C ILE A 5 -12.10 -8.35 -2.21
N GLU A 6 -13.26 -8.92 -1.94
CA GLU A 6 -13.99 -9.78 -2.89
C GLU A 6 -14.42 -9.03 -4.15
N ALA A 7 -14.96 -7.82 -4.01
CA ALA A 7 -15.32 -6.97 -5.14
C ALA A 7 -14.09 -6.61 -5.99
N ALA A 8 -12.97 -6.22 -5.37
CA ALA A 8 -11.73 -5.93 -6.08
C ALA A 8 -11.17 -7.18 -6.78
N GLN A 9 -11.24 -8.35 -6.15
CA GLN A 9 -10.83 -9.62 -6.76
C GLN A 9 -11.73 -10.01 -7.93
N ASN A 10 -13.05 -9.87 -7.78
CA ASN A 10 -14.03 -10.12 -8.84
C ASN A 10 -13.76 -9.20 -10.03
N ASP A 11 -13.46 -7.93 -9.78
CA ASP A 11 -13.13 -6.97 -10.82
C ASP A 11 -11.84 -7.29 -11.55
N LEU A 12 -10.82 -7.76 -10.84
CA LEU A 12 -9.58 -8.23 -11.44
C LEU A 12 -9.84 -9.46 -12.33
N ASN A 13 -10.59 -10.44 -11.83
CA ASN A 13 -10.91 -11.68 -12.56
C ASN A 13 -11.78 -11.46 -13.81
N ASN A 14 -12.51 -10.34 -13.87
CA ASN A 14 -13.38 -9.96 -14.98
C ASN A 14 -12.80 -8.79 -15.82
N ASP A 15 -11.49 -8.55 -15.73
CA ASP A 15 -10.75 -7.52 -16.47
C ASP A 15 -11.33 -6.10 -16.33
N LYS A 16 -11.99 -5.80 -15.21
CA LYS A 16 -12.56 -4.47 -14.91
C LYS A 16 -11.54 -3.54 -14.26
N ILE A 17 -10.53 -4.11 -13.62
CA ILE A 17 -9.34 -3.41 -13.13
C ILE A 17 -8.09 -4.20 -13.53
N ILE A 18 -6.96 -3.50 -13.65
CA ILE A 18 -5.68 -4.15 -13.95
C ILE A 18 -4.99 -4.63 -12.66
N LEU A 19 -4.02 -5.55 -12.80
CA LEU A 19 -3.26 -6.09 -11.67
C LEU A 19 -2.62 -5.00 -10.81
N GLN A 20 -2.09 -3.94 -11.43
CA GLN A 20 -1.52 -2.79 -10.71
C GLN A 20 -2.54 -2.14 -9.74
N ASP A 21 -3.80 -2.01 -10.16
CA ASP A 21 -4.85 -1.35 -9.38
C ASP A 21 -5.22 -2.19 -8.16
N TYR A 22 -5.36 -3.50 -8.35
CA TYR A 22 -5.64 -4.46 -7.28
C TYR A 22 -4.50 -4.48 -6.26
N ILE A 23 -3.25 -4.57 -6.71
CA ILE A 23 -2.08 -4.65 -5.81
C ILE A 23 -1.86 -3.34 -5.07
N LEU A 24 -2.06 -2.20 -5.73
CA LEU A 24 -2.02 -0.90 -5.04
C LEU A 24 -3.06 -0.84 -3.91
N PHE A 25 -4.29 -1.27 -4.18
CA PHE A 25 -5.35 -1.31 -3.18
C PHE A 25 -4.99 -2.23 -2.00
N MET A 26 -4.60 -3.48 -2.29
CA MET A 26 -4.24 -4.46 -1.27
C MET A 26 -3.04 -4.01 -0.46
N LEU A 27 -1.98 -3.50 -1.10
CA LEU A 27 -0.78 -3.05 -0.43
C LEU A 27 -1.07 -1.88 0.51
N THR A 28 -1.74 -0.82 0.04
CA THR A 28 -2.08 0.34 0.89
C THR A 28 -3.00 -0.06 2.06
N MET A 29 -3.92 -1.01 1.85
CA MET A 29 -4.78 -1.52 2.93
C MET A 29 -3.97 -2.26 4.01
N HIS A 30 -3.06 -3.14 3.60
CA HIS A 30 -2.28 -3.98 4.54
C HIS A 30 -1.14 -3.22 5.22
N LEU A 31 -0.59 -2.18 4.59
CA LEU A 31 0.41 -1.32 5.20
C LEU A 31 -0.20 -0.30 6.19
N GLY A 32 -1.46 0.09 5.99
CA GLY A 32 -2.06 1.19 6.75
C GLY A 32 -1.35 2.54 6.52
N ASP A 33 -0.58 2.67 5.45
CA ASP A 33 0.22 3.83 5.13
C ASP A 33 -0.63 4.97 4.54
N ARG A 34 -0.02 6.14 4.34
CA ARG A 34 -0.62 7.17 3.49
C ARG A 34 -0.45 6.73 2.05
N LYS A 35 -1.49 6.87 1.21
CA LYS A 35 -1.41 6.55 -0.23
C LYS A 35 -0.16 7.13 -0.94
N SER A 36 0.31 8.31 -0.54
CA SER A 36 1.51 8.95 -1.09
C SER A 36 2.80 8.18 -0.80
N GLU A 37 2.87 7.41 0.28
CA GLU A 37 4.01 6.54 0.62
C GLU A 37 4.00 5.32 -0.31
N SER A 38 2.87 4.62 -0.45
CA SER A 38 2.65 3.58 -1.46
C SER A 38 3.00 4.04 -2.89
N TYR A 39 2.59 5.26 -3.29
CA TYR A 39 2.91 5.79 -4.63
C TYR A 39 4.40 6.04 -4.86
N ALA A 40 5.16 6.27 -3.79
CA ALA A 40 6.59 6.55 -3.88
C ALA A 40 7.46 5.28 -3.77
N LEU A 41 6.86 4.10 -3.59
CA LEU A 41 7.59 2.84 -3.53
C LEU A 41 8.29 2.54 -4.87
N GLN A 42 9.53 2.07 -4.76
CA GLN A 42 10.36 1.57 -5.85
C GLN A 42 10.85 0.17 -5.48
N TRP A 43 11.30 -0.63 -6.46
CA TRP A 43 11.72 -2.01 -6.19
C TRP A 43 12.87 -2.12 -5.18
N GLN A 44 13.76 -1.12 -5.14
CA GLN A 44 14.83 -1.03 -4.13
C GLN A 44 14.31 -1.00 -2.67
N HIS A 45 13.03 -0.72 -2.46
CA HIS A 45 12.40 -0.70 -1.13
C HIS A 45 11.76 -2.03 -0.74
N ILE A 46 11.79 -3.01 -1.63
CA ILE A 46 11.18 -4.32 -1.44
C ILE A 46 12.30 -5.36 -1.26
N ASP A 47 12.55 -5.71 -0.01
CA ASP A 47 13.54 -6.71 0.37
C ASP A 47 12.86 -8.07 0.47
N PHE A 48 12.82 -8.79 -0.66
CA PHE A 48 12.22 -10.13 -0.74
C PHE A 48 12.95 -11.16 0.11
N ASN A 49 14.26 -11.02 0.29
CA ASN A 49 15.07 -11.99 1.04
C ASN A 49 14.73 -11.96 2.53
N ASN A 50 14.58 -10.76 3.09
CA ASN A 50 14.26 -10.59 4.50
C ASN A 50 12.76 -10.35 4.75
N ARG A 51 11.92 -10.40 3.71
CA ARG A 51 10.48 -10.11 3.76
C ARG A 51 10.18 -8.76 4.40
N ARG A 52 10.75 -7.68 3.85
CA ARG A 52 10.55 -6.31 4.36
C ARG A 52 10.17 -5.33 3.26
N ILE A 53 9.35 -4.36 3.64
CA ILE A 53 9.02 -3.17 2.85
C ILE A 53 9.52 -1.96 3.62
N ILE A 54 10.29 -1.10 2.98
CA ILE A 54 10.92 0.05 3.62
C ILE A 54 10.25 1.34 3.12
N LEU A 55 9.50 2.00 4.01
CA LEU A 55 8.84 3.27 3.74
C LEU A 55 9.75 4.43 4.17
N THR A 56 10.41 5.05 3.19
CA THR A 56 11.40 6.14 3.41
C THR A 56 10.98 7.45 2.77
N GLN A 57 10.04 7.40 1.82
CA GLN A 57 9.68 8.52 0.98
C GLN A 57 8.18 8.57 0.67
N SER A 58 7.72 9.73 0.22
CA SER A 58 6.34 9.99 -0.18
C SER A 58 6.30 10.82 -1.46
N GLN A 59 5.25 10.65 -2.24
CA GLN A 59 5.04 11.39 -3.47
C GLN A 59 4.14 12.60 -3.20
N ASP A 60 4.56 13.78 -3.63
CA ASP A 60 3.74 14.99 -3.52
C ASP A 60 2.67 15.08 -4.63
N ARG A 61 1.91 16.18 -4.61
CA ARG A 61 0.82 16.41 -5.58
C ARG A 61 1.28 16.51 -7.03
N TYR A 62 2.56 16.78 -7.28
CA TYR A 62 3.14 16.93 -8.61
C TYR A 62 3.87 15.67 -9.09
N GLY A 63 3.85 14.60 -8.29
CA GLY A 63 4.58 13.37 -8.63
C GLY A 63 6.05 13.38 -8.20
N VAL A 64 6.49 14.43 -7.49
CA VAL A 64 7.86 14.54 -7.00
C VAL A 64 8.00 13.73 -5.72
N ILE A 65 9.03 12.89 -5.68
CA ILE A 65 9.38 12.10 -4.50
C ILE A 65 10.10 13.01 -3.51
N LYS A 66 9.66 12.97 -2.25
CA LYS A 66 10.27 13.66 -1.12
C LYS A 66 10.47 12.66 0.01
N SER A 67 11.51 12.85 0.81
CA SER A 67 11.65 12.11 2.07
C SER A 67 10.39 12.26 2.93
N THR A 68 10.04 11.24 3.70
CA THR A 68 8.94 11.34 4.67
C THR A 68 9.20 12.50 5.63
N LYS A 69 8.12 13.11 6.16
CA LYS A 69 8.21 14.20 7.13
C LYS A 69 9.05 13.74 8.33
N GLY A 70 10.25 14.31 8.48
CA GLY A 70 11.19 13.98 9.56
C GLY A 70 12.20 12.86 9.26
N ASN A 71 12.42 12.46 7.99
CA ASN A 71 13.37 11.42 7.58
C ASN A 71 13.16 10.07 8.30
N LYS A 72 11.91 9.73 8.60
CA LYS A 72 11.59 8.49 9.29
C LYS A 72 11.52 7.34 8.30
N ASN A 73 12.31 6.31 8.57
CA ASN A 73 12.28 5.04 7.86
C ASN A 73 11.39 4.09 8.64
N THR A 74 10.26 3.69 8.06
CA THR A 74 9.40 2.68 8.65
C THR A 74 9.64 1.35 7.96
N ILE A 75 9.92 0.31 8.74
CA ILE A 75 10.12 -1.05 8.22
C ILE A 75 8.86 -1.86 8.53
N PHE A 76 8.26 -2.41 7.47
CA PHE A 76 7.10 -3.28 7.55
C PHE A 76 7.51 -4.72 7.21
N ASN A 77 7.19 -5.66 8.09
CA ASN A 77 7.38 -7.09 7.84
C ASN A 77 6.32 -7.57 6.86
N MET A 78 6.74 -8.16 5.74
CA MET A 78 5.91 -8.55 4.62
C MET A 78 5.24 -9.91 4.89
N PRO A 79 3.90 -9.96 5.05
CA PRO A 79 3.14 -11.20 5.15
C PRO A 79 3.15 -11.97 3.83
N ASP A 80 2.90 -13.28 3.88
CA ASP A 80 2.90 -14.16 2.70
C ASP A 80 2.00 -13.65 1.57
N LEU A 81 0.78 -13.22 1.91
CA LEU A 81 -0.16 -12.64 0.94
C LEU A 81 0.46 -11.47 0.16
N ILE A 82 1.16 -10.55 0.84
CA ILE A 82 1.77 -9.38 0.19
C ILE A 82 3.02 -9.78 -0.59
N TYR A 83 3.79 -10.75 -0.08
CA TYR A 83 4.93 -11.32 -0.78
C TYR A 83 4.52 -11.90 -2.13
N ASP A 84 3.50 -12.76 -2.14
CA ASP A 84 3.02 -13.42 -3.35
C ASP A 84 2.50 -12.40 -4.38
N LEU A 85 1.74 -11.40 -3.92
CA LEU A 85 1.26 -10.32 -4.78
C LEU A 85 2.42 -9.52 -5.37
N LEU A 86 3.44 -9.16 -4.59
CA LEU A 86 4.58 -8.39 -5.08
C LEU A 86 5.49 -9.21 -6.02
N VAL A 87 5.65 -10.51 -5.80
CA VAL A 87 6.36 -11.40 -6.73
C VAL A 87 5.61 -11.46 -8.06
N MET A 88 4.30 -11.68 -8.01
CA MET A 88 3.44 -11.67 -9.21
C MET A 88 3.55 -10.34 -9.96
N TRP A 89 3.50 -9.22 -9.23
CA TRP A 89 3.61 -7.89 -9.81
C TRP A 89 4.96 -7.63 -10.45
N LYS A 90 6.05 -7.98 -9.76
CA LYS A 90 7.42 -7.80 -10.26
C LYS A 90 7.61 -8.52 -11.59
N LYS A 91 7.07 -9.75 -11.70
CA LYS A 91 7.08 -10.53 -12.95
C LYS A 91 6.22 -9.88 -14.04
N HIS A 92 5.00 -9.44 -13.72
CA HIS A 92 4.11 -8.79 -14.69
C HIS A 92 4.72 -7.49 -15.25
N GLN A 93 5.17 -6.60 -14.37
CA GLN A 93 5.78 -5.34 -14.78
C GLN A 93 7.06 -5.57 -15.60
N LYS A 94 7.85 -6.61 -15.29
CA LYS A 94 8.99 -6.99 -16.11
C LYS A 94 8.57 -7.32 -17.55
N ALA A 95 7.52 -8.13 -17.72
CA ALA A 95 7.00 -8.46 -19.04
C ALA A 95 6.48 -7.23 -19.80
N GLU A 96 5.80 -6.30 -19.11
CA GLU A 96 5.34 -5.03 -19.70
C GLU A 96 6.51 -4.15 -20.17
N LEU A 97 7.59 -4.09 -19.38
CA LEU A 97 8.80 -3.32 -19.74
C LEU A 97 9.59 -3.99 -20.87
N ASP A 98 9.75 -5.31 -20.82
CA ASP A 98 10.45 -6.09 -21.85
C ASP A 98 9.74 -5.94 -23.21
N ALA A 99 8.40 -5.88 -23.23
CA ALA A 99 7.60 -5.68 -24.45
C ALA A 99 7.84 -4.32 -25.14
N VAL A 100 8.36 -3.32 -24.41
CA VAL A 100 8.74 -2.01 -24.95
C VAL A 100 10.27 -1.81 -24.98
N GLY A 101 11.03 -2.89 -24.84
CA GLY A 101 12.50 -2.87 -24.93
C GLY A 101 13.20 -2.26 -23.71
N LEU A 102 12.54 -2.18 -22.57
CA LEU A 102 13.07 -1.61 -21.33
C LEU A 102 13.35 -2.69 -20.29
N LYS A 103 14.42 -2.51 -19.51
CA LYS A 103 14.74 -3.40 -18.38
C LYS A 103 14.06 -2.92 -17.11
N GLN A 104 13.51 -3.85 -16.33
CA GLN A 104 13.10 -3.57 -14.97
C GLN A 104 14.34 -3.27 -14.10
N THR A 105 14.32 -2.14 -13.39
CA THR A 105 15.41 -1.69 -12.52
C THR A 105 14.93 -1.49 -11.09
N GLU A 106 15.87 -1.41 -10.15
CA GLU A 106 15.57 -1.17 -8.74
C GLU A 106 14.96 0.22 -8.48
N ASN A 107 15.23 1.21 -9.36
CA ASN A 107 14.66 2.56 -9.31
C ASN A 107 13.26 2.66 -9.95
N GLN A 108 12.75 1.57 -10.52
CA GLN A 108 11.43 1.54 -11.11
C GLN A 108 10.38 1.63 -10.00
N ARG A 109 9.37 2.48 -10.19
CA ARG A 109 8.22 2.57 -9.28
C ARG A 109 7.45 1.28 -9.31
N LEU A 110 6.92 0.88 -8.16
CA LEU A 110 5.95 -0.21 -8.11
C LEU A 110 4.71 0.19 -8.91
N PHE A 111 4.23 1.42 -8.75
CA PHE A 111 3.01 1.89 -9.41
C PHE A 111 3.34 3.07 -10.32
N SER A 112 3.07 2.91 -11.60
CA SER A 112 3.34 3.95 -12.59
C SER A 112 2.36 3.92 -13.75
N TYR A 113 2.48 4.87 -14.66
CA TYR A 113 1.81 4.80 -15.95
C TYR A 113 2.79 5.10 -17.08
N ILE A 114 2.37 4.78 -18.30
CA ILE A 114 3.04 5.19 -19.52
C ILE A 114 2.31 6.44 -20.04
N ASN A 115 3.03 7.54 -20.20
CA ASN A 115 2.40 8.77 -20.68
C ASN A 115 2.17 8.74 -22.20
N ARG A 116 1.52 9.80 -22.71
CA ARG A 116 1.21 9.93 -24.15
C ARG A 116 2.44 10.00 -25.06
N ARG A 117 3.63 10.25 -24.50
CA ARG A 117 4.91 10.27 -25.22
C ARG A 117 5.59 8.89 -25.23
N GLY A 118 4.98 7.88 -24.59
CA GLY A 118 5.58 6.56 -24.42
C GLY A 118 6.59 6.47 -23.29
N GLU A 119 6.76 7.54 -22.49
CA GLU A 119 7.67 7.50 -21.35
C GLU A 119 7.04 6.64 -20.25
N VAL A 120 7.76 5.61 -19.82
CA VAL A 120 7.34 4.72 -18.72
C VAL A 120 7.72 5.32 -17.35
N ASN A 121 7.39 4.60 -16.27
CA ASN A 121 7.77 4.94 -14.90
C ASN A 121 7.21 6.28 -14.39
N GLN A 122 6.11 6.77 -14.99
CA GLN A 122 5.54 8.06 -14.62
C GLN A 122 4.78 7.97 -13.29
N PRO A 123 4.89 8.98 -12.41
CA PRO A 123 4.28 8.94 -11.08
C PRO A 123 2.75 8.97 -11.15
N VAL A 124 2.07 8.03 -10.49
CA VAL A 124 0.60 8.03 -10.47
C VAL A 124 0.03 9.34 -9.91
N HIS A 125 -1.11 9.79 -10.43
CA HIS A 125 -1.76 11.01 -9.95
C HIS A 125 -2.16 10.90 -8.46
N ILE A 126 -2.18 12.01 -7.70
CA ILE A 126 -2.53 12.00 -6.26
C ILE A 126 -3.91 11.37 -5.98
N ASP A 127 -4.84 11.52 -6.92
CA ASP A 127 -6.19 10.96 -6.83
C ASP A 127 -6.33 9.54 -7.38
N TYR A 128 -5.26 8.92 -7.88
CA TYR A 128 -5.31 7.65 -8.60
C TYR A 128 -6.11 6.58 -7.85
N LEU A 129 -5.68 6.20 -6.65
CA LEU A 129 -6.38 5.22 -5.81
C LEU A 129 -7.81 5.65 -5.44
N ASN A 130 -8.08 6.95 -5.31
CA ASN A 130 -9.44 7.46 -5.02
C ASN A 130 -10.36 7.17 -6.19
N ARG A 131 -9.89 7.42 -7.41
CA ARG A 131 -10.63 7.13 -8.65
C ARG A 131 -10.82 5.62 -8.82
N ARG A 132 -9.81 4.80 -8.52
CA ARG A 132 -9.92 3.32 -8.58
C ARG A 132 -10.98 2.80 -7.59
N ILE A 133 -10.91 3.21 -6.33
CA ILE A 133 -11.90 2.87 -5.29
C ILE A 133 -13.31 3.30 -5.71
N ASN A 134 -13.47 4.53 -6.22
CA ASN A 134 -14.76 5.01 -6.69
C ASN A 134 -15.30 4.20 -7.88
N ALA A 135 -14.44 3.81 -8.82
CA ALA A 135 -14.83 3.00 -9.97
C ALA A 135 -15.28 1.58 -9.57
N ILE A 136 -14.63 0.96 -8.57
CA ILE A 136 -15.07 -0.32 -7.99
C ILE A 136 -16.44 -0.14 -7.33
N ARG A 137 -16.61 0.88 -6.47
CA ARG A 137 -17.88 1.14 -5.79
C ARG A 137 -19.04 1.44 -6.74
N GLN A 138 -18.81 2.10 -7.87
CA GLN A 138 -19.86 2.32 -8.87
C GLN A 138 -20.38 1.01 -9.46
N ARG A 139 -19.53 -0.01 -9.57
CA ARG A 139 -19.89 -1.34 -10.08
C ARG A 139 -20.45 -2.26 -8.99
N HIS A 140 -20.13 -1.96 -7.72
CA HIS A 140 -20.58 -2.67 -6.53
C HIS A 140 -21.25 -1.69 -5.54
N PRO A 141 -22.48 -1.21 -5.82
CA PRO A 141 -23.11 -0.12 -5.08
C PRO A 141 -23.47 -0.47 -3.62
N TYR A 142 -23.51 -1.76 -3.27
CA TYR A 142 -23.69 -2.24 -1.90
C TYR A 142 -22.48 -1.94 -1.00
N LEU A 143 -21.31 -1.64 -1.57
CA LEU A 143 -20.10 -1.35 -0.81
C LEU A 143 -20.20 -0.02 -0.05
N ALA A 144 -19.85 -0.08 1.23
CA ALA A 144 -19.70 1.10 2.07
C ALA A 144 -18.67 2.09 1.48
N SER A 145 -18.92 3.40 1.65
CA SER A 145 -18.03 4.46 1.17
C SER A 145 -16.62 4.34 1.74
N LEU A 146 -15.64 4.22 0.83
CA LEU A 146 -14.23 4.06 1.16
C LEU A 146 -13.39 5.17 0.51
N THR A 147 -12.31 5.55 1.21
CA THR A 147 -11.26 6.42 0.69
C THR A 147 -9.91 5.89 1.17
N PRO A 148 -8.78 6.28 0.57
CA PRO A 148 -7.47 5.86 1.05
C PRO A 148 -7.17 6.28 2.49
N HIS A 149 -7.70 7.43 2.94
CA HIS A 149 -7.55 7.83 4.34
C HIS A 149 -8.39 6.94 5.27
N LYS A 150 -9.60 6.53 4.84
CA LYS A 150 -10.41 5.55 5.58
C LYS A 150 -9.75 4.18 5.64
N LEU A 151 -9.07 3.70 4.59
CA LEU A 151 -8.32 2.44 4.62
C LEU A 151 -7.33 2.40 5.79
N ARG A 152 -6.58 3.48 5.96
CA ARG A 152 -5.64 3.64 7.08
C ARG A 152 -6.33 3.67 8.44
N HIS A 153 -7.46 4.36 8.58
CA HIS A 153 -8.24 4.33 9.82
C HIS A 153 -8.75 2.93 10.13
N ILE A 154 -9.28 2.23 9.12
CA ILE A 154 -9.76 0.86 9.23
C ILE A 154 -8.62 -0.07 9.67
N PHE A 155 -7.41 0.07 9.12
CA PHE A 155 -6.25 -0.69 9.59
C PHE A 155 -6.06 -0.54 11.11
N GLY A 156 -6.04 0.70 11.61
CA GLY A 156 -5.91 0.97 13.05
C GLY A 156 -7.07 0.43 13.88
N THR A 157 -8.30 0.56 13.40
CA THR A 157 -9.50 0.02 14.07
C THR A 157 -9.45 -1.50 14.15
N LEU A 158 -9.13 -2.20 13.06
CA LEU A 158 -9.04 -3.65 13.05
C LEU A 158 -7.86 -4.13 13.91
N ALA A 159 -6.70 -3.46 13.87
CA ALA A 159 -5.60 -3.77 14.79
C ALA A 159 -6.03 -3.62 16.26
N SER A 160 -6.77 -2.56 16.60
CA SER A 160 -7.29 -2.36 17.96
C SER A 160 -8.27 -3.45 18.38
N LEU A 161 -9.20 -3.84 17.49
CA LEU A 161 -10.14 -4.95 17.72
C LEU A 161 -9.44 -6.32 17.83
N GLY A 162 -8.26 -6.45 17.22
CA GLY A 162 -7.38 -7.62 17.36
C GLY A 162 -6.56 -7.64 18.65
N GLY A 163 -6.61 -6.57 19.46
CA GLY A 163 -5.90 -6.48 20.73
C GLY A 163 -4.63 -5.63 20.72
N ALA A 164 -4.28 -4.98 19.60
CA ALA A 164 -3.12 -4.09 19.57
C ALA A 164 -3.35 -2.84 20.44
N SER A 165 -2.33 -2.46 21.21
CA SER A 165 -2.41 -1.25 22.04
C SER A 165 -2.45 0.02 21.17
N MET A 166 -3.14 1.07 21.66
CA MET A 166 -3.16 2.38 20.97
C MET A 166 -1.76 2.96 20.77
N ASN A 167 -0.83 2.69 21.71
CA ASN A 167 0.56 3.11 21.57
C ASN A 167 1.27 2.38 20.41
N SER A 168 1.07 1.07 20.28
CA SER A 168 1.63 0.28 19.19
C SER A 168 1.04 0.67 17.83
N ILE A 169 -0.27 0.88 17.76
CA ILE A 169 -0.97 1.35 16.55
C ILE A 169 -0.47 2.74 16.16
N SER A 170 -0.32 3.66 17.12
CA SER A 170 0.14 5.02 16.87
C SER A 170 1.58 5.06 16.32
N LYS A 171 2.46 4.19 16.84
CA LYS A 171 3.81 3.99 16.30
C LYS A 171 3.76 3.43 14.87
N ALA A 172 2.99 2.38 14.63
CA ALA A 172 2.89 1.73 13.33
C ALA A 172 2.33 2.66 12.24
N LEU A 173 1.28 3.40 12.58
CA LEU A 173 0.70 4.36 11.65
C LEU A 173 1.58 5.59 11.48
N THR A 174 2.51 5.93 12.37
CA THR A 174 3.24 7.21 12.36
C THR A 174 2.28 8.41 12.18
N HIS A 175 1.46 8.70 13.19
CA HIS A 175 0.67 9.94 13.20
C HIS A 175 1.60 11.16 13.15
N SER A 176 1.55 11.88 12.03
CA SER A 176 2.18 13.18 11.82
C SER A 176 1.41 14.34 12.48
N GLU A 177 0.59 14.05 13.49
CA GLU A 177 -0.19 15.02 14.27
C GLU A 177 -0.05 14.79 15.78
N LEU A 178 1.18 14.66 16.26
CA LEU A 178 1.50 15.14 17.60
C LEU A 178 2.38 16.38 17.43
N LYS A 179 1.81 17.55 17.72
CA LYS A 179 2.57 18.73 18.17
C LYS A 179 3.31 18.32 19.44
N THR A 180 4.41 17.61 19.29
CA THR A 180 5.34 17.41 20.40
C THR A 180 6.69 17.11 19.77
N THR A 181 7.60 18.05 19.95
CA THR A 181 9.01 17.96 19.60
C THR A 181 9.56 16.63 20.08
N ARG A 182 9.70 15.70 19.15
CA ARG A 182 10.30 14.39 19.37
C ARG A 182 11.66 14.45 18.70
N ILE A 183 12.67 14.87 19.46
CA ILE A 183 14.07 14.65 19.13
C ILE A 183 14.24 13.13 19.09
N TYR A 184 14.27 12.53 17.90
CA TYR A 184 14.54 11.09 17.75
C TYR A 184 15.84 10.92 16.98
N VAL A 185 16.73 10.17 17.63
CA VAL A 185 17.90 9.53 17.06
C VAL A 185 17.47 8.72 15.83
N ASN A 186 18.28 8.74 14.76
CA ASN A 186 18.05 8.21 13.41
C ASN A 186 17.83 6.67 13.31
N ALA A 187 17.21 6.02 14.29
CA ALA A 187 16.86 4.61 14.22
C ALA A 187 15.55 4.41 13.42
N PRO A 188 15.48 3.43 12.51
CA PRO A 188 14.23 3.11 11.80
C PRO A 188 13.15 2.65 12.79
N ASP A 189 11.92 3.10 12.56
CA ASP A 189 10.73 2.64 13.30
C ASP A 189 10.31 1.28 12.72
N PHE A 190 10.57 0.20 13.45
CA PHE A 190 10.03 -1.11 13.10
C PHE A 190 8.55 -1.17 13.48
N ILE A 191 7.69 -1.52 12.52
CA ILE A 191 6.31 -1.88 12.83
C ILE A 191 6.35 -3.23 13.54
N ASP A 192 6.00 -3.23 14.81
CA ASP A 192 5.81 -4.43 15.60
C ASP A 192 4.81 -5.35 14.90
N SER A 193 5.22 -6.58 14.60
CA SER A 193 4.38 -7.56 13.91
C SER A 193 3.07 -7.78 14.63
N SER A 194 3.04 -7.63 15.97
CA SER A 194 1.83 -7.77 16.77
C SER A 194 0.68 -6.85 16.32
N VAL A 195 0.98 -5.67 15.77
CA VAL A 195 -0.04 -4.75 15.25
C VAL A 195 -0.66 -5.31 13.97
N TYR A 196 0.18 -5.80 13.06
CA TYR A 196 -0.28 -6.44 11.84
C TYR A 196 -1.02 -7.74 12.14
N ASP A 197 -0.51 -8.56 13.04
CA ASP A 197 -1.11 -9.84 13.44
C ASP A 197 -2.50 -9.61 14.06
N SER A 198 -2.64 -8.56 14.88
CA SER A 198 -3.94 -8.14 15.41
C SER A 198 -4.90 -7.76 14.30
N PHE A 199 -4.47 -6.93 13.34
CA PHE A 199 -5.25 -6.55 12.16
C PHE A 199 -5.66 -7.78 11.33
N ALA A 200 -4.72 -8.66 11.03
CA ALA A 200 -4.92 -9.84 10.20
C ALA A 200 -5.88 -10.83 10.88
N SER A 201 -5.76 -11.04 12.19
CA SER A 201 -6.66 -11.92 12.95
C SER A 201 -8.13 -11.51 12.85
N VAL A 202 -8.43 -10.22 12.76
CA VAL A 202 -9.81 -9.73 12.61
C VAL A 202 -10.30 -9.96 11.20
N LEU A 203 -9.45 -9.75 10.18
CA LEU A 203 -9.80 -10.05 8.79
C LEU A 203 -10.09 -11.54 8.59
N GLU A 204 -9.24 -12.43 9.12
CA GLU A 204 -9.44 -13.87 8.97
C GLU A 204 -10.69 -14.36 9.72
N ARG A 205 -10.97 -13.84 10.93
CA ARG A 205 -12.23 -14.12 11.63
C ARG A 205 -13.46 -13.62 10.89
N ALA A 206 -13.35 -12.52 10.13
CA ALA A 206 -14.44 -12.01 9.32
C ALA A 206 -14.68 -12.88 8.08
N LYS A 207 -13.62 -13.35 7.42
CA LYS A 207 -13.72 -14.27 6.28
C LYS A 207 -14.37 -15.60 6.67
N ALA A 208 -14.00 -16.17 7.82
CA ALA A 208 -14.54 -17.45 8.28
C ALA A 208 -16.05 -17.43 8.64
N LYS A 209 -16.69 -16.26 8.62
CA LYS A 209 -18.12 -16.07 8.90
C LYS A 209 -18.96 -15.83 7.65
N VAL A 210 -18.32 -15.68 6.48
CA VAL A 210 -18.94 -15.50 5.16
C VAL A 210 -18.95 -16.86 4.47
#